data_AF-A0A7W2KYA3-F1
#
_entry.id   AF-A0A7W2KYA3-F1
#
_cell.length_a   1.000
_cell.length_b   1.000
_cell.length_c   1.000
_cell.angle_alpha   90.00
_cell.angle_beta   90.00
_cell.angle_gamma   90.00
#
_symmetry.space_group_name_H-M   'P 1'
#
loop_
_entity.id
_entity.type
_entity.pdbx_description
1 polymer ?
#
loop_
_entity_poly.entity_id
_entity_poly.type
_entity_poly.pdbx_seq_one_letter_code
_entity_poly.pdbx_strand_id
1 'polypeptide(L)' 'MECMKAAAAMLEWRSRFLAQGTLDEDGYDQALRSAQALEQSGVISAAEWIELVKAANAALLDVR' A
#
# COMPACT_ATOMS: atom_id res chain seq x y z
N MET A 1 -19.05 5.02 9.82
CA MET A 1 -18.29 3.85 10.31
C MET A 1 -17.29 3.37 9.24
N GLU A 2 -16.71 4.30 8.47
CA GLU A 2 -15.93 3.99 7.26
C GLU A 2 -14.41 4.24 7.48
N CYS A 3 -14.05 5.22 8.31
CA CYS A 3 -12.64 5.54 8.60
C CYS A 3 -11.86 4.40 9.27
N MET A 4 -12.51 3.59 10.12
CA MET A 4 -11.82 2.47 10.79
C MET A 4 -11.47 1.34 9.81
N LYS A 5 -12.28 1.12 8.77
CA LYS A 5 -12.01 0.09 7.75
C LYS A 5 -10.86 0.48 6.86
N ALA A 6 -10.82 1.74 6.41
CA ALA A 6 -9.72 2.27 5.61
C ALA A 6 -8.39 2.21 6.37
N ALA A 7 -8.37 2.65 7.64
CA ALA A 7 -7.18 2.61 8.48
C ALA A 7 -6.67 1.17 8.71
N ALA A 8 -7.56 0.22 8.97
CA ALA A 8 -7.19 -1.18 9.13
C ALA A 8 -6.64 -1.78 7.83
N ALA A 9 -7.29 -1.52 6.69
CA ALA A 9 -6.85 -2.01 5.38
C ALA A 9 -5.48 -1.44 4.99
N MET A 10 -5.23 -0.16 5.27
CA MET A 10 -3.92 0.45 5.05
C MET A 10 -2.84 -0.16 5.96
N LEU A 11 -3.15 -0.44 7.23
CA LEU A 11 -2.21 -1.08 8.14
C LEU A 11 -1.86 -2.49 7.67
N GLU A 12 -2.87 -3.30 7.32
CA GLU A 12 -2.69 -4.64 6.77
C GLU A 12 -1.85 -4.63 5.50
N TRP A 13 -2.13 -3.70 4.58
CA TRP A 13 -1.35 -3.55 3.35
C TRP A 13 0.11 -3.19 3.67
N ARG A 14 0.35 -2.25 4.60
CA ARG A 14 1.70 -1.85 5.00
C ARG A 14 2.45 -3.02 5.65
N SER A 15 1.81 -3.78 6.53
CA SER A 15 2.40 -4.98 7.13
C SER A 15 2.69 -6.06 6.09
N ARG A 16 1.88 -6.19 5.04
CA ARG A 16 2.08 -7.19 4.01
C ARG A 16 3.26 -6.87 3.08
N PHE A 17 3.40 -5.61 2.67
CA PHE A 17 4.37 -5.22 1.65
C PHE A 17 5.61 -4.51 2.20
N LEU A 18 5.49 -3.79 3.32
CA LEU A 18 6.57 -2.97 3.88
C LEU A 18 7.23 -3.58 5.13
N ALA A 19 6.80 -4.74 5.61
CA ALA A 19 7.33 -5.30 6.87
C ALA A 19 8.82 -5.69 6.82
N GLN A 20 9.36 -6.01 5.65
CA GLN A 20 10.79 -6.34 5.48
C GLN A 20 11.65 -5.12 5.11
N GLY A 21 11.07 -3.92 5.06
CA GLY A 21 11.78 -2.65 4.86
C GLY A 21 12.15 -2.35 3.41
N THR A 22 12.52 -3.37 2.63
CA THR A 22 12.87 -3.23 1.21
C THR A 22 11.93 -4.04 0.33
N LEU A 23 11.66 -3.49 -0.85
CA LEU A 23 10.69 -4.02 -1.79
C LEU A 23 11.39 -4.31 -3.11
N ASP A 24 11.42 -5.58 -3.53
CA ASP A 24 11.84 -5.96 -4.87
C ASP A 24 10.79 -5.55 -5.92
N GLU A 25 11.18 -5.52 -7.19
CA GLU A 25 10.33 -5.08 -8.31
C GLU A 25 9.00 -5.86 -8.40
N ASP A 26 9.02 -7.18 -8.16
CA ASP A 26 7.81 -8.02 -8.14
C ASP A 26 6.90 -7.70 -6.94
N GLY A 27 7.51 -7.53 -5.76
CA GLY A 27 6.79 -7.10 -4.57
C GLY A 27 6.12 -5.75 -4.80
N TYR A 28 6.78 -4.86 -5.55
CA TYR A 28 6.32 -3.51 -5.82
C TYR A 28 5.13 -3.50 -6.78
N ASP A 29 5.20 -4.26 -7.88
CA ASP A 29 4.04 -4.46 -8.76
C ASP A 29 2.84 -5.03 -7.98
N GLN A 30 3.09 -6.02 -7.12
CA GLN A 30 2.04 -6.64 -6.31
C GLN A 30 1.46 -5.67 -5.27
N ALA A 31 2.29 -4.83 -4.66
CA ALA A 31 1.87 -3.78 -3.74
C ALA A 31 0.98 -2.75 -4.43
N LEU A 32 1.35 -2.29 -5.63
CA LEU A 32 0.55 -1.36 -6.44
C LEU A 32 -0.80 -1.93 -6.83
N ARG A 33 -0.84 -3.17 -7.34
CA ARG A 33 -2.10 -3.85 -7.70
C ARG A 33 -3.00 -4.01 -6.49
N SER A 34 -2.43 -4.40 -5.35
CA SER A 34 -3.21 -4.54 -4.11
C SER A 34 -3.76 -3.21 -3.63
N ALA A 35 -2.99 -2.12 -3.69
CA ALA A 35 -3.45 -0.79 -3.31
C ALA A 35 -4.57 -0.30 -4.24
N GLN A 36 -4.43 -0.55 -5.55
CA GLN A 36 -5.44 -0.21 -6.55
C GLN A 36 -6.75 -0.99 -6.33
N ALA A 37 -6.67 -2.28 -5.96
CA ALA A 37 -7.86 -3.08 -5.66
C ALA A 37 -8.63 -2.55 -4.44
N LEU A 38 -7.92 -2.04 -3.41
CA LEU A 38 -8.54 -1.42 -2.24
C LEU A 38 -9.30 -0.14 -2.60
N GLU A 39 -8.73 0.68 -3.48
CA GLU A 39 -9.36 1.93 -3.96
C GLU A 39 -10.59 1.64 -4.82
N GLN A 40 -10.48 0.74 -5.81
CA GLN A 40 -11.60 0.36 -6.67
C GLN A 40 -12.75 -0.29 -5.89
N SER A 41 -12.45 -0.97 -4.79
CA SER A 41 -13.45 -1.56 -3.90
C SER A 41 -14.09 -0.54 -2.95
N GLY A 42 -13.65 0.73 -2.98
CA GLY A 42 -14.11 1.80 -2.10
C GLY A 42 -13.67 1.63 -0.65
N VAL A 43 -12.69 0.76 -0.37
CA VAL A 43 -12.17 0.53 0.99
C VAL A 43 -11.28 1.67 1.45
N ILE A 44 -10.53 2.27 0.51
CA ILE A 44 -9.71 3.45 0.73
C ILE A 44 -10.04 4.51 -0.33
N SER A 45 -9.82 5.77 0.01
CA SER A 45 -9.97 6.89 -0.92
C SER A 45 -8.79 7.00 -1.89
N ALA A 46 -8.96 7.72 -3.00
CA ALA A 46 -7.87 8.02 -3.92
C ALA A 46 -6.67 8.72 -3.23
N ALA A 47 -6.91 9.56 -2.23
CA ALA A 47 -5.85 10.18 -1.43
C ALA A 47 -5.04 9.16 -0.62
N GLU A 48 -5.72 8.21 0.02
CA GLU A 48 -5.09 7.13 0.79
C GLU A 48 -4.32 6.16 -0.12
N TRP A 49 -4.86 5.89 -1.31
CA TRP A 49 -4.16 5.13 -2.34
C TRP A 49 -2.83 5.79 -2.73
N ILE A 50 -2.83 7.10 -2.95
CA ILE A 50 -1.60 7.86 -3.24
C ILE A 50 -0.59 7.72 -2.10
N GLU A 51 -1.02 7.71 -0.83
CA GLU A 51 -0.13 7.50 0.30
C GLU A 51 0.49 6.09 0.32
N LEU A 52 -0.28 5.04 -0.01
CA LEU A 52 0.24 3.68 -0.13
C LEU A 52 1.26 3.56 -1.26
N VAL A 53 0.97 4.16 -2.42
CA VAL A 53 1.89 4.18 -3.57
C VAL A 53 3.19 4.90 -3.20
N LYS A 54 3.13 6.05 -2.54
CA LYS A 54 4.33 6.76 -2.07
C LYS A 54 5.16 5.90 -1.12
N ALA A 55 4.52 5.16 -0.23
CA ALA A 55 5.21 4.26 0.69
C ALA A 55 5.86 3.07 -0.04
N ALA A 56 5.20 2.49 -1.05
CA ALA A 56 5.79 1.47 -1.93
C ALA A 56 7.03 2.01 -2.65
N ASN A 57 6.93 3.21 -3.24
CA ASN A 57 8.04 3.84 -3.96
C ASN A 57 9.23 4.07 -3.05
N ALA A 58 9.00 4.53 -1.82
CA ALA A 58 10.06 4.74 -0.84
C ALA A 58 10.77 3.42 -0.50
N ALA A 59 10.02 2.34 -0.27
CA ALA A 59 10.60 1.03 0.05
C ALA A 59 11.33 0.36 -1.13
N LEU A 60 10.94 0.66 -2.37
CA LEU A 60 11.68 0.24 -3.57
C LEU A 60 13.00 1.03 -3.72
N LEU A 61 12.97 2.34 -3.45
CA LEU A 61 14.14 3.21 -3.59
C LEU A 61 15.13 3.11 -2.42
N ASP A 62 14.71 2.58 -1.28
CA ASP A 62 15.57 2.27 -0.13
C ASP A 62 16.40 0.99 -0.34
N VAL A 63 16.18 0.25 -1.44
CA VAL A 63 17.09 -0.81 -1.91
C VAL A 63 18.39 -0.13 -2.38
N ARG A 64 19.35 0.05 -1.47
CA ARG A 64 20.64 0.65 -1.78
C ARG A 64 21.77 0.05 -0.98
#